data_AF-X6MK10-F1
#
_entry.id   AF-X6MK10-F1
#
_cell.length_a   1.000
_cell.length_b   1.000
_cell.length_c   1.000
_cell.angle_alpha   90.00
_cell.angle_beta   90.00
_cell.angle_gamma   90.00
#
_symmetry.space_group_name_H-M   'P 1'
#
loop_
_entity.id
_entity.type
_entity.pdbx_description
1 polymer ?
#
loop_
_entity_poly.entity_id
_entity_poly.type
_entity_poly.pdbx_seq_one_letter_code
_entity_poly.pdbx_strand_id
1 'polypeptide(L)'
;KYKLLKKVQEIFTEDTDMFLNKPKIFIKNACREECQQQSYNRESDTLLIYSTTPGKYITDLSDPTKEKGSYFTEFFCKVMSENSKSSKPLFDNLQSITGLVKGKESGAEIIQTTSTFDRHVFLYINNFSIANPKKEMKNQNVITLDAKKKVNTEQSCSNKIGILVNCWFKRFGCNHTCLDQDSECHLITNMKLHFYLVHKVFLDMKSQSILLKKTILSMQQEIKLKKGYSIAENKLIKEELQKCQASIETIKKEFNDKNNKTRKTY
;
A
#
# COMPACT_ATOMS: atom_id res chain seq x y z
N LYS A 1 7.64 18.06 -2.85
CA LYS A 1 6.65 17.16 -3.50
C LYS A 1 7.04 15.66 -3.48
N TYR A 2 8.27 15.28 -3.09
CA TYR A 2 8.76 13.87 -3.05
C TYR A 2 8.19 12.99 -1.94
N LYS A 3 7.60 13.60 -0.90
CA LYS A 3 6.99 12.88 0.22
C LYS A 3 5.86 11.92 -0.22
N LEU A 4 5.36 11.98 -1.46
CA LEU A 4 4.26 11.13 -1.88
C LEU A 4 4.71 9.72 -2.31
N LEU A 5 5.66 9.59 -3.23
CA LEU A 5 6.08 8.27 -3.72
C LEU A 5 6.73 7.43 -2.60
N LYS A 6 7.62 8.05 -1.80
CA LYS A 6 8.25 7.35 -0.68
C LYS A 6 7.22 6.82 0.31
N LYS A 7 6.21 7.63 0.66
CA LYS A 7 5.12 7.18 1.54
C LYS A 7 4.29 6.06 0.93
N VAL A 8 4.10 6.07 -0.38
CA VAL A 8 3.44 4.96 -1.06
C VAL A 8 4.29 3.70 -0.94
N GLN A 9 5.60 3.78 -1.16
CA GLN A 9 6.50 2.63 -0.96
C GLN A 9 6.43 2.10 0.48
N GLU A 10 6.59 2.98 1.48
CA GLU A 10 6.50 2.66 2.91
C GLU A 10 5.20 1.90 3.26
N ILE A 11 4.06 2.28 2.67
CA ILE A 11 2.78 1.57 2.87
C ILE A 11 2.82 0.12 2.37
N PHE A 12 3.53 -0.15 1.27
CA PHE A 12 3.62 -1.48 0.68
C PHE A 12 4.77 -2.31 1.24
N THR A 13 5.66 -1.72 2.03
CA THR A 13 6.90 -2.35 2.50
C THR A 13 6.96 -2.50 4.01
N GLU A 14 6.53 -1.51 4.78
CA GLU A 14 6.64 -1.47 6.24
C GLU A 14 5.28 -1.67 6.93
N ASP A 15 4.19 -1.13 6.37
CA ASP A 15 2.89 -1.08 7.06
C ASP A 15 2.10 -2.40 7.00
N THR A 16 2.52 -3.40 6.21
CA THR A 16 1.82 -4.69 6.11
C THR A 16 2.72 -5.86 5.76
N ASP A 17 2.52 -6.98 6.45
CA ASP A 17 3.15 -8.28 6.19
C ASP A 17 2.64 -8.96 4.90
N MET A 18 1.50 -8.50 4.37
CA MET A 18 0.81 -9.08 3.22
C MET A 18 1.69 -9.13 1.95
N PHE A 19 2.67 -8.23 1.86
CA PHE A 19 3.60 -8.12 0.73
C PHE A 19 5.03 -8.57 1.07
N LEU A 20 5.27 -9.20 2.22
CA LEU A 20 6.57 -9.80 2.51
C LEU A 20 6.91 -10.85 1.45
N ASN A 21 8.15 -10.82 0.96
CA ASN A 21 8.67 -11.74 -0.05
C ASN A 21 7.85 -11.78 -1.35
N LYS A 22 7.13 -10.69 -1.68
CA LYS A 22 6.40 -10.53 -2.95
C LYS A 22 7.00 -9.38 -3.75
N PRO A 23 7.18 -9.54 -5.08
CA PRO A 23 7.74 -8.48 -5.92
C PRO A 23 6.82 -7.26 -5.95
N LYS A 24 7.39 -6.08 -5.68
CA LYS A 24 6.70 -4.78 -5.70
C LYS A 24 7.23 -3.98 -6.87
N ILE A 25 6.35 -3.63 -7.80
CA ILE A 25 6.73 -2.91 -9.02
C ILE A 25 6.12 -1.51 -8.96
N PHE A 26 6.97 -0.49 -8.93
CA PHE A 26 6.56 0.91 -8.93
C PHE A 26 6.95 1.54 -10.27
N ILE A 27 5.96 2.06 -11.00
CA ILE A 27 6.17 2.76 -12.28
C ILE A 27 5.87 4.23 -12.07
N LYS A 28 6.88 5.08 -12.24
CA LYS A 28 6.76 6.53 -12.16
C LYS A 28 6.87 7.13 -13.56
N ASN A 29 5.70 7.41 -14.15
CA ASN A 29 5.62 8.13 -15.42
C ASN A 29 5.43 9.64 -15.18
N ALA A 30 6.52 10.35 -14.88
CA ALA A 30 6.49 11.80 -14.63
C ALA A 30 7.86 12.43 -14.88
N CYS A 31 7.89 13.68 -15.36
CA CYS A 31 9.11 14.47 -15.53
C CYS A 31 9.89 14.58 -14.21
N ARG A 32 11.22 14.46 -14.28
CA ARG A 32 12.12 14.59 -13.14
C ARG A 32 12.83 15.95 -13.18
N GLU A 33 12.68 16.71 -12.11
CA GLU A 33 13.46 17.93 -11.86
C GLU A 33 14.93 17.54 -11.56
N GLU A 34 15.90 18.35 -11.99
CA GLU A 34 17.35 18.05 -11.99
C GLU A 34 17.94 17.72 -10.60
N CYS A 35 17.32 18.16 -9.50
CA CYS A 35 17.85 17.98 -8.14
C CYS A 35 17.24 16.80 -7.36
N GLN A 36 16.66 15.81 -8.03
CA GLN A 36 16.08 14.66 -7.33
C GLN A 36 17.18 13.66 -6.95
N GLN A 37 17.70 13.77 -5.73
CA GLN A 37 18.46 12.69 -5.08
C GLN A 37 17.67 11.38 -5.25
N GLN A 38 18.28 10.39 -5.92
CA GLN A 38 17.73 9.05 -6.03
C GLN A 38 17.54 8.53 -4.61
N SER A 39 16.27 8.40 -4.19
CA SER A 39 15.93 7.71 -2.98
C SER A 39 16.34 6.25 -3.17
N TYR A 40 17.45 5.86 -2.56
CA TYR A 40 17.90 4.47 -2.53
C TYR A 40 16.80 3.62 -1.90
N ASN A 41 16.22 2.71 -2.68
CA ASN A 41 15.37 1.64 -2.15
C ASN A 41 16.28 0.72 -1.32
N ARG A 42 16.13 0.75 0.01
CA ARG A 42 16.77 -0.23 0.90
C ARG A 42 15.95 -1.51 1.05
N GLU A 43 14.75 -1.54 0.48
CA GLU A 43 13.79 -2.61 0.66
C GLU A 43 14.02 -3.73 -0.36
N SER A 44 13.96 -4.98 0.09
CA SER A 44 14.04 -6.15 -0.79
C SER A 44 12.82 -6.25 -1.70
N ASP A 45 12.92 -7.09 -2.73
CA ASP A 45 11.80 -7.42 -3.60
C ASP A 45 11.11 -6.20 -4.23
N THR A 46 11.88 -5.18 -4.62
CA THR A 46 11.33 -3.95 -5.21
C THR A 46 11.98 -3.62 -6.55
N LEU A 47 11.15 -3.29 -7.54
CA LEU A 47 11.57 -2.73 -8.82
C LEU A 47 10.93 -1.36 -9.02
N LEU A 48 11.76 -0.36 -9.27
CA LEU A 48 11.35 1.00 -9.55
C LEU A 48 11.73 1.37 -10.99
N ILE A 49 10.73 1.81 -11.76
CA ILE A 49 10.85 2.18 -13.16
C ILE A 49 10.51 3.65 -13.30
N TYR A 50 11.44 4.44 -13.82
CA TYR A 50 11.23 5.83 -14.19
C TYR A 50 11.19 5.95 -15.71
N SER A 51 10.15 6.59 -16.24
CA SER A 51 10.04 6.82 -17.68
C SER A 51 11.13 7.77 -18.21
N THR A 52 11.59 8.73 -17.40
CA THR A 52 12.62 9.70 -17.79
C THR A 52 13.78 9.81 -16.80
N THR A 53 14.92 10.32 -17.30
CA THR A 53 16.03 10.79 -16.46
C THR A 53 15.77 12.20 -15.92
N PRO A 54 16.37 12.58 -14.78
CA PRO A 54 16.36 13.96 -14.29
C PRO A 54 16.76 14.97 -15.38
N GLY A 55 16.04 16.08 -15.47
CA GLY A 55 16.27 17.14 -16.47
C GLY A 55 15.68 16.87 -17.86
N LYS A 56 14.99 15.74 -18.07
CA LYS A 56 14.33 15.43 -19.34
C LYS A 56 12.81 15.51 -19.23
N TYR A 57 12.19 16.12 -20.24
CA TYR A 57 10.75 16.21 -20.39
C TYR A 57 10.21 14.94 -21.05
N ILE A 58 8.98 14.57 -20.68
CA ILE A 58 8.21 13.58 -21.44
C ILE A 58 7.69 14.30 -22.68
N THR A 59 8.16 13.88 -23.86
CA THR A 59 7.60 14.36 -25.12
C THR A 59 6.26 13.66 -25.33
N ASP A 60 5.16 14.42 -25.30
CA ASP A 60 3.90 13.91 -25.79
C ASP A 60 3.99 13.75 -27.31
N LEU A 61 3.50 12.62 -27.83
CA LEU A 61 3.32 12.41 -29.27
C LEU A 61 2.60 13.63 -29.87
N SER A 62 3.28 14.33 -30.77
CA SER A 62 2.79 15.58 -31.36
C SER A 62 1.78 15.38 -32.49
N ASP A 63 1.32 14.15 -32.71
CA ASP A 63 0.31 13.84 -33.71
C ASP A 63 -1.05 14.30 -33.19
N PRO A 64 -1.67 15.33 -33.78
CA PRO A 64 -2.95 15.87 -33.32
C PRO A 64 -4.10 14.85 -33.44
N THR A 65 -3.90 13.75 -34.16
CA THR A 65 -4.89 12.67 -34.34
C THR A 65 -4.74 11.52 -33.34
N LYS A 66 -3.63 11.47 -32.58
CA LYS A 66 -3.40 10.42 -31.58
C LYS A 66 -3.57 10.94 -30.17
N GLU A 67 -4.08 10.07 -29.30
CA GLU A 67 -4.17 10.37 -27.87
C GLU A 67 -2.77 10.67 -27.31
N LYS A 68 -2.68 11.70 -26.47
CA LYS A 68 -1.44 12.13 -25.82
C LYS A 68 -0.95 11.03 -24.89
N GLY A 69 0.27 10.54 -25.11
CA GLY A 69 0.93 9.55 -24.26
C GLY A 69 2.44 9.59 -24.43
N SER A 70 3.17 9.10 -23.42
CA SER A 70 4.64 8.99 -23.47
C SER A 70 5.07 7.76 -24.27
N TYR A 71 6.20 7.87 -24.99
CA TYR A 71 6.78 6.73 -25.71
C TYR A 71 7.08 5.56 -24.78
N PHE A 72 7.54 5.84 -23.55
CA PHE A 72 7.67 4.81 -22.53
C PHE A 72 6.37 4.01 -22.35
N THR A 73 5.24 4.68 -22.20
CA THR A 73 3.95 4.00 -21.94
C THR A 73 3.53 3.18 -23.15
N GLU A 74 3.66 3.73 -24.35
CA GLU A 74 3.34 3.02 -25.60
C GLU A 74 4.19 1.75 -25.74
N PHE A 75 5.52 1.86 -25.63
CA PHE A 75 6.42 0.71 -25.77
C PHE A 75 6.30 -0.27 -24.62
N PHE A 76 6.07 0.21 -23.40
CA PHE A 76 5.82 -0.67 -22.26
C PHE A 76 4.60 -1.54 -22.51
N CYS A 77 3.45 -0.93 -22.87
CA CYS A 77 2.23 -1.67 -23.16
C CYS A 77 2.41 -2.64 -24.33
N LYS A 78 3.06 -2.20 -25.41
CA LYS A 78 3.35 -3.03 -26.59
C LYS A 78 4.19 -4.25 -26.23
N VAL A 79 5.36 -4.03 -25.62
CA VAL A 79 6.30 -5.12 -25.29
C VAL A 79 5.70 -6.08 -24.27
N MET A 80 5.00 -5.59 -23.24
CA MET A 80 4.36 -6.48 -22.26
C MET A 80 3.23 -7.30 -22.89
N SER A 81 2.48 -6.73 -23.84
CA SER A 81 1.42 -7.45 -24.56
C SER A 81 2.00 -8.53 -25.49
N GLU A 82 3.04 -8.20 -26.25
CA GLU A 82 3.73 -9.13 -27.15
C GLU A 82 4.42 -10.26 -26.38
N ASN A 83 5.12 -9.91 -25.30
CA ASN A 83 5.87 -10.87 -24.51
C ASN A 83 5.03 -11.57 -23.43
N SER A 84 3.74 -11.26 -23.30
CA SER A 84 2.84 -12.02 -22.42
C SER A 84 2.80 -13.53 -22.75
N LYS A 85 3.14 -13.90 -23.99
CA LYS A 85 3.19 -15.27 -24.50
C LYS A 85 4.59 -15.89 -24.47
N SER A 86 5.63 -15.07 -24.50
CA SER A 86 7.01 -15.54 -24.44
C SER A 86 7.47 -15.41 -23.00
N SER A 87 7.79 -16.50 -22.31
CA SER A 87 8.22 -16.53 -20.89
C SER A 87 9.52 -15.76 -20.62
N LYS A 88 9.54 -14.46 -20.92
CA LYS A 88 10.67 -13.56 -20.78
C LYS A 88 10.58 -12.90 -19.41
N PRO A 89 11.69 -12.85 -18.66
CA PRO A 89 11.78 -12.06 -17.45
C PRO A 89 11.40 -10.59 -17.70
N LEU A 90 10.77 -9.97 -16.70
CA LEU A 90 10.39 -8.56 -16.72
C LEU A 90 11.59 -7.64 -17.03
N PHE A 91 12.77 -7.98 -16.53
CA PHE A 91 13.97 -7.19 -16.77
C PHE A 91 14.38 -7.15 -18.26
N ASP A 92 14.27 -8.29 -18.95
CA ASP A 92 14.59 -8.39 -20.39
C ASP A 92 13.57 -7.62 -21.23
N ASN A 93 12.30 -7.62 -20.82
CA ASN A 93 11.27 -6.77 -21.41
C ASN A 93 11.64 -5.29 -21.26
N LEU A 94 12.10 -4.86 -20.07
CA LEU A 94 12.51 -3.48 -19.84
C LEU A 94 13.75 -3.08 -20.65
N GLN A 95 14.70 -4.00 -20.87
CA GLN A 95 15.82 -3.76 -21.79
C GLN A 95 15.33 -3.54 -23.22
N SER A 96 14.38 -4.36 -23.67
CA SER A 96 13.76 -4.23 -25.00
C SER A 96 13.05 -2.87 -25.15
N ILE A 97 12.26 -2.47 -24.15
CA ILE A 97 11.58 -1.16 -24.12
C ILE A 97 12.60 -0.02 -24.14
N THR A 98 13.70 -0.14 -23.38
CA THR A 98 14.78 0.85 -23.37
C THR A 98 15.43 1.00 -24.76
N GLY A 99 15.65 -0.10 -25.47
CA GLY A 99 16.14 -0.07 -26.85
C GLY A 99 15.18 0.63 -27.81
N LEU A 100 13.88 0.35 -27.69
CA LEU A 100 12.84 0.98 -28.52
C LEU A 100 12.72 2.49 -28.27
N VAL A 101 12.71 2.91 -27.00
CA VAL A 101 12.66 4.34 -26.63
C VAL A 101 13.89 5.08 -27.16
N LYS A 102 15.10 4.51 -27.02
CA LYS A 102 16.33 5.12 -27.53
C LYS A 102 16.36 5.26 -29.06
N GLY A 103 15.67 4.40 -29.79
CA GLY A 103 15.64 4.44 -31.26
C GLY A 103 14.68 5.46 -31.87
N LYS A 104 13.77 6.04 -31.07
CA LYS A 104 12.68 6.90 -31.55
C LYS A 104 12.90 8.40 -31.40
N GLU A 105 13.79 8.80 -30.51
CA GLU A 105 14.16 10.20 -30.30
C GLU A 105 15.67 10.35 -30.18
N SER A 106 16.17 11.56 -30.44
CA SER A 106 17.56 12.01 -30.33
C SER A 106 18.14 11.96 -28.89
N GLY A 107 17.83 10.93 -28.11
CA GLY A 107 18.31 10.73 -26.74
C GLY A 107 17.58 11.56 -25.67
N ALA A 108 16.34 11.96 -25.91
CA ALA A 108 15.58 12.77 -24.95
C ALA A 108 14.94 11.94 -23.82
N GLU A 109 14.31 10.80 -24.11
CA GLU A 109 13.75 9.91 -23.09
C GLU A 109 14.71 8.75 -22.77
N ILE A 110 15.05 8.60 -21.49
CA ILE A 110 15.88 7.50 -20.99
C ILE A 110 15.15 6.86 -19.83
N ILE A 111 14.83 5.57 -19.98
CA ILE A 111 14.25 4.76 -18.92
C ILE A 111 15.33 4.47 -17.89
N GLN A 112 15.04 4.74 -16.63
CA GLN A 112 15.89 4.32 -15.53
C GLN A 112 15.18 3.25 -14.70
N THR A 113 15.87 2.14 -14.46
CA THR A 113 15.39 1.06 -13.61
C THR A 113 16.29 0.89 -12.39
N THR A 114 15.71 0.57 -11.25
CA THR A 114 16.44 0.20 -10.03
C THR A 114 15.73 -1.00 -9.41
N SER A 115 16.46 -2.10 -9.23
CA SER A 115 15.89 -3.35 -8.73
C SER A 115 16.65 -3.81 -7.50
N THR A 116 15.90 -4.32 -6.52
CA THR A 116 16.39 -5.10 -5.38
C THR A 116 15.88 -6.54 -5.42
N PHE A 117 15.32 -6.97 -6.56
CA PHE A 117 14.95 -8.37 -6.78
C PHE A 117 16.19 -9.27 -6.72
N ASP A 118 16.10 -10.34 -5.94
CA ASP A 118 17.07 -11.44 -5.87
C ASP A 118 16.69 -12.62 -6.79
N ARG A 119 15.61 -12.46 -7.56
CA ARG A 119 15.01 -13.49 -8.41
C ARG A 119 14.43 -12.90 -9.68
N HIS A 120 14.32 -13.73 -10.71
CA HIS A 120 13.66 -13.35 -11.95
C HIS A 120 12.15 -13.24 -11.75
N VAL A 121 11.58 -12.09 -12.12
CA VAL A 121 10.13 -11.86 -12.11
C VAL A 121 9.59 -12.08 -13.51
N PHE A 122 8.62 -12.96 -13.64
CA PHE A 122 7.91 -13.22 -14.89
C PHE A 122 6.48 -12.72 -14.77
N LEU A 123 6.01 -11.99 -15.79
CA LEU A 123 4.63 -11.53 -15.88
C LEU A 123 3.91 -12.41 -16.90
N TYR A 124 3.09 -13.33 -16.40
CA TYR A 124 2.21 -14.12 -17.25
C TYR A 124 0.85 -13.45 -17.26
N ILE A 125 0.40 -13.04 -18.45
CA ILE A 125 -1.03 -12.81 -18.63
C ILE A 125 -1.62 -14.21 -18.68
N ASN A 126 -2.18 -14.61 -17.54
CA ASN A 126 -2.86 -15.88 -17.44
C ASN A 126 -4.14 -15.78 -18.27
N ASN A 127 -4.05 -16.01 -19.58
CA ASN A 127 -5.20 -16.24 -20.44
C ASN A 127 -5.87 -17.59 -20.11
N PHE A 128 -5.78 -18.06 -18.86
CA PHE A 128 -6.46 -19.25 -18.40
C PHE A 128 -7.96 -19.01 -18.51
N SER A 129 -8.50 -19.34 -19.68
CA SER A 129 -9.58 -20.33 -19.71
C SER A 129 -9.15 -21.46 -18.78
N ILE A 130 -9.80 -21.59 -17.64
CA ILE A 130 -9.50 -22.61 -16.64
C ILE A 130 -9.75 -23.99 -17.28
N ALA A 131 -8.73 -24.55 -17.91
CA ALA A 131 -8.69 -25.97 -18.18
C ALA A 131 -8.55 -26.67 -16.82
N ASN A 132 -9.70 -27.07 -16.28
CA ASN A 132 -9.92 -27.91 -15.09
C ASN A 132 -8.65 -28.56 -14.50
N PRO A 133 -8.17 -28.12 -13.32
CA PRO A 133 -7.39 -29.00 -12.47
C PRO A 133 -8.38 -29.97 -11.79
N LYS A 134 -8.79 -31.00 -12.52
CA LYS A 134 -9.34 -32.19 -11.87
C LYS A 134 -8.19 -32.87 -11.12
N LYS A 135 -8.03 -32.56 -9.83
CA LYS A 135 -7.81 -33.55 -8.77
C LYS A 135 -7.95 -32.93 -7.38
N GLU A 136 -9.03 -33.41 -6.75
CA GLU A 136 -9.24 -33.60 -5.31
C GLU A 136 -9.15 -32.39 -4.38
N MET A 137 -10.32 -31.77 -4.19
CA MET A 137 -10.73 -31.40 -2.84
C MET A 137 -12.24 -31.71 -2.70
N LYS A 138 -12.53 -32.88 -2.13
CA LYS A 138 -13.89 -33.24 -1.69
C LYS A 138 -14.25 -32.35 -0.50
N ASN A 139 -15.07 -31.34 -0.75
CA ASN A 139 -16.16 -30.89 0.12
C ASN A 139 -16.61 -29.52 -0.31
N GLN A 140 -17.59 -29.46 -1.20
CA GLN A 140 -18.51 -28.31 -1.25
C GLN A 140 -19.84 -28.76 -1.85
N ASN A 141 -20.88 -28.49 -1.07
CA ASN A 141 -22.27 -28.79 -1.35
C ASN A 141 -22.65 -28.24 -2.73
N VAL A 142 -22.87 -29.17 -3.67
CA VAL A 142 -23.56 -28.89 -4.93
C VAL A 142 -25.01 -28.58 -4.55
N ILE A 143 -25.33 -27.30 -4.41
CA ILE A 143 -26.72 -26.85 -4.34
C ILE A 143 -27.23 -26.83 -5.77
N THR A 144 -27.86 -27.93 -6.18
CA THR A 144 -28.66 -27.98 -7.41
C THR A 144 -29.92 -27.17 -7.15
N LEU A 145 -30.01 -25.98 -7.75
CA LEU A 145 -31.17 -25.10 -7.61
C LEU A 145 -32.05 -25.27 -8.84
N ASP A 146 -33.15 -26.00 -8.70
CA ASP A 146 -34.18 -26.12 -9.72
C ASP A 146 -34.91 -24.78 -9.90
N ALA A 147 -34.50 -24.02 -10.91
CA ALA A 147 -35.11 -22.74 -11.23
C ALA A 147 -36.38 -22.93 -12.08
N LYS A 148 -37.55 -22.91 -11.42
CA LYS A 148 -38.81 -22.45 -12.05
C LYS A 148 -39.08 -21.00 -11.66
N LYS A 149 -38.61 -20.04 -12.45
CA LYS A 149 -39.35 -18.78 -12.66
C LYS A 149 -38.95 -18.06 -13.94
N LYS A 150 -40.00 -17.72 -14.68
CA LYS A 150 -40.09 -17.08 -15.98
C LYS A 150 -39.75 -15.59 -15.86
N VAL A 151 -38.71 -15.11 -16.55
CA VAL A 151 -38.63 -13.75 -17.12
C VAL A 151 -37.78 -13.85 -18.40
N ASN A 152 -38.38 -13.43 -19.51
CA ASN A 152 -37.78 -13.44 -20.84
C ASN A 152 -36.71 -12.35 -20.98
N THR A 153 -35.50 -12.77 -21.35
CA THR A 153 -34.68 -12.10 -22.38
C THR A 153 -33.77 -13.15 -23.00
N GLU A 154 -33.98 -13.40 -24.29
CA GLU A 154 -33.34 -14.45 -25.07
C GLU A 154 -31.90 -14.06 -25.40
N GLN A 155 -30.94 -14.79 -24.84
CA GLN A 155 -29.77 -15.27 -25.59
C GLN A 155 -29.44 -16.66 -25.06
N SER A 156 -29.87 -17.66 -25.85
CA SER A 156 -29.69 -19.08 -25.58
C SER A 156 -28.20 -19.45 -25.51
N CYS A 157 -27.71 -19.73 -24.31
CA CYS A 157 -26.47 -20.47 -24.10
C CYS A 157 -26.83 -21.90 -23.67
N SER A 158 -26.43 -22.85 -24.50
CA SER A 158 -26.64 -24.29 -24.37
C SER A 158 -26.23 -24.82 -22.99
N ASN A 159 -26.94 -25.85 -22.52
CA ASN A 159 -26.77 -26.61 -21.26
C ASN A 159 -25.32 -27.06 -20.95
N LYS A 160 -24.42 -26.13 -20.64
CA LYS A 160 -23.13 -26.42 -20.02
C LYS A 160 -23.31 -26.32 -18.51
N ILE A 161 -23.03 -27.41 -17.80
CA ILE A 161 -22.85 -27.41 -16.35
C ILE A 161 -21.61 -26.55 -16.07
N GLY A 162 -21.82 -25.26 -15.85
CA GLY A 162 -20.76 -24.30 -15.52
C GLY A 162 -20.63 -24.12 -14.02
N ILE A 163 -19.40 -24.02 -13.53
CA ILE A 163 -19.12 -23.67 -12.14
C ILE A 163 -19.48 -22.20 -11.95
N LEU A 164 -20.33 -21.92 -10.97
CA LEU A 164 -20.61 -20.56 -10.53
C LEU A 164 -19.44 -20.07 -9.67
N VAL A 165 -18.83 -18.96 -10.08
CA VAL A 165 -17.74 -18.29 -9.38
C VAL A 165 -18.20 -16.89 -8.95
N ASN A 166 -17.77 -16.47 -7.77
CA ASN A 166 -17.99 -15.09 -7.34
C ASN A 166 -17.20 -14.14 -8.24
N CYS A 167 -17.76 -12.96 -8.53
CA CYS A 167 -17.01 -11.89 -9.20
C CYS A 167 -15.73 -11.57 -8.42
N TRP A 168 -14.63 -11.32 -9.13
CA TRP A 168 -13.35 -10.95 -8.53
C TRP A 168 -13.45 -9.71 -7.63
N PHE A 169 -14.41 -8.84 -7.90
CA PHE A 169 -14.68 -7.62 -7.13
C PHE A 169 -15.64 -7.83 -5.95
N LYS A 170 -15.96 -9.07 -5.57
CA LYS A 170 -16.86 -9.35 -4.43
C LYS A 170 -16.39 -8.73 -3.11
N ARG A 171 -15.07 -8.72 -2.88
CA ARG A 171 -14.48 -8.06 -1.69
C ARG A 171 -14.68 -6.54 -1.68
N PHE A 172 -14.95 -5.92 -2.82
CA PHE A 172 -15.26 -4.50 -2.96
C PHE A 172 -16.77 -4.22 -3.02
N GLY A 173 -17.62 -5.25 -2.84
CA GLY A 173 -19.08 -5.12 -2.80
C GLY A 173 -19.81 -5.52 -4.09
N CYS A 174 -19.13 -6.13 -5.06
CA CYS A 174 -19.83 -6.70 -6.22
C CYS A 174 -20.51 -8.02 -5.85
N ASN A 175 -21.84 -8.06 -5.86
CA ASN A 175 -22.60 -9.25 -5.45
C ASN A 175 -22.87 -10.24 -6.60
N HIS A 176 -22.28 -10.03 -7.78
CA HIS A 176 -22.46 -10.91 -8.92
C HIS A 176 -21.77 -12.25 -8.71
N THR A 177 -22.50 -13.31 -9.07
CA THR A 177 -21.96 -14.65 -9.25
C THR A 177 -22.07 -14.94 -10.74
N CYS A 178 -20.95 -15.28 -11.37
CA CYS A 178 -20.83 -15.51 -12.79
C CYS A 178 -20.64 -17.00 -13.05
N LEU A 179 -21.10 -17.51 -14.20
CA LEU A 179 -20.49 -18.74 -14.70
C LEU A 179 -19.03 -18.44 -15.03
N ASP A 180 -18.12 -19.38 -14.80
CA ASP A 180 -16.68 -19.16 -14.99
C ASP A 180 -16.36 -18.59 -16.39
N GLN A 181 -16.99 -19.14 -17.43
CA GLN A 181 -16.87 -18.70 -18.82
C GLN A 181 -17.41 -17.28 -19.09
N ASP A 182 -18.32 -16.77 -18.25
CA ASP A 182 -18.96 -15.45 -18.43
C ASP A 182 -18.35 -14.37 -17.51
N SER A 183 -17.38 -14.75 -16.68
CA SER A 183 -16.74 -13.85 -15.71
C SER A 183 -16.00 -12.69 -16.40
N GLU A 184 -15.39 -12.95 -17.57
CA GLU A 184 -14.70 -11.93 -18.37
C GLU A 184 -15.69 -10.94 -19.01
N CYS A 185 -16.79 -11.43 -19.59
CA CYS A 185 -17.86 -10.59 -20.12
C CYS A 185 -18.42 -9.68 -19.01
N HIS A 186 -18.71 -10.25 -17.84
CA HIS A 186 -19.18 -9.46 -16.70
C HIS A 186 -18.16 -8.39 -16.29
N LEU A 187 -16.87 -8.73 -16.24
CA LEU A 187 -15.79 -7.81 -15.90
C LEU A 187 -15.69 -6.63 -16.88
N ILE A 188 -15.72 -6.91 -18.18
CA ILE A 188 -15.61 -5.91 -19.24
C ILE A 188 -16.83 -4.99 -19.24
N THR A 189 -18.04 -5.56 -19.26
CA THR A 189 -19.28 -4.79 -19.32
C THR A 189 -19.48 -3.93 -18.07
N ASN A 190 -18.98 -4.36 -16.91
CA ASN A 190 -19.15 -3.66 -15.63
C ASN A 190 -17.88 -2.98 -15.11
N MET A 191 -16.87 -2.74 -15.96
CA MET A 191 -15.59 -2.16 -15.52
C MET A 191 -15.77 -0.80 -14.81
N LYS A 192 -16.68 0.05 -15.29
CA LYS A 192 -17.00 1.35 -14.64
C LYS A 192 -17.52 1.18 -13.22
N LEU A 193 -18.40 0.19 -12.99
CA LEU A 193 -18.92 -0.13 -11.66
C LEU A 193 -17.80 -0.66 -10.76
N HIS A 194 -16.98 -1.58 -11.27
CA HIS A 194 -15.85 -2.14 -10.51
C HIS A 194 -14.84 -1.07 -10.09
N PHE A 195 -14.51 -0.15 -11.00
CA PHE A 195 -13.66 0.99 -10.68
C PHE A 195 -14.27 1.89 -9.60
N TYR A 196 -15.58 2.19 -9.71
CA TYR A 196 -16.30 2.95 -8.70
C TYR A 196 -16.26 2.26 -7.32
N LEU A 197 -16.47 0.94 -7.26
CA LEU A 197 -16.41 0.18 -6.01
C LEU A 197 -15.02 0.23 -5.37
N VAL A 198 -13.95 0.02 -6.14
CA VAL A 198 -12.57 0.14 -5.64
C VAL A 198 -12.28 1.55 -5.16
N HIS A 199 -12.67 2.56 -5.94
CA HIS A 199 -12.47 3.96 -5.57
C HIS A 199 -13.22 4.33 -4.29
N LYS A 200 -14.45 3.84 -4.11
CA LYS A 200 -15.25 4.03 -2.90
C LYS A 200 -14.56 3.43 -1.68
N VAL A 201 -14.13 2.17 -1.75
CA VAL A 201 -13.38 1.53 -0.66
C VAL A 201 -12.12 2.32 -0.33
N PHE A 202 -11.40 2.82 -1.35
CA PHE A 202 -10.21 3.64 -1.13
C PHE A 202 -10.51 4.98 -0.43
N LEU A 203 -11.60 5.66 -0.79
CA LEU A 203 -12.04 6.88 -0.11
C LEU A 203 -12.44 6.62 1.34
N ASP A 204 -13.12 5.50 1.60
CA ASP A 204 -13.51 5.08 2.95
C ASP A 204 -12.27 4.81 3.80
N MET A 205 -11.31 4.04 3.28
CA MET A 205 -10.03 3.78 3.93
C MET A 205 -9.26 5.07 4.22
N LYS A 206 -9.23 6.01 3.27
CA LYS A 206 -8.59 7.33 3.46
C LYS A 206 -9.27 8.11 4.58
N SER A 207 -10.59 8.08 4.66
CA SER A 207 -11.36 8.76 5.70
C SER A 207 -11.11 8.15 7.08
N GLN A 208 -11.09 6.82 7.17
CA GLN A 208 -10.72 6.09 8.39
C GLN A 208 -9.29 6.42 8.82
N SER A 209 -8.33 6.48 7.89
CA SER A 209 -6.94 6.88 8.19
C SER A 209 -6.85 8.30 8.75
N ILE A 210 -7.63 9.24 8.22
CA ILE A 210 -7.69 10.62 8.73
C ILE A 210 -8.26 10.64 10.15
N LEU A 211 -9.35 9.89 10.41
CA LEU A 211 -9.95 9.80 11.73
C LEU A 211 -8.97 9.20 12.74
N LEU A 212 -8.31 8.10 12.39
CA LEU A 212 -7.32 7.45 13.23
C LEU A 212 -6.18 8.41 13.61
N LYS A 213 -5.68 9.19 12.65
CA LYS A 213 -4.66 10.22 12.91
C LYS A 213 -5.13 11.29 13.89
N LYS A 214 -6.39 11.75 13.78
CA LYS A 214 -6.96 12.71 14.74
C LYS A 214 -7.04 12.11 16.15
N THR A 215 -7.47 10.86 16.27
CA THR A 215 -7.52 10.14 17.56
C THR A 215 -6.15 10.02 18.19
N ILE A 216 -5.13 9.64 17.42
CA ILE A 216 -3.74 9.53 17.91
C ILE A 216 -3.25 10.88 18.43
N LEU A 217 -3.49 11.98 17.70
CA LEU A 217 -3.09 13.32 18.13
C LEU A 217 -3.78 13.74 19.43
N SER A 218 -5.07 13.45 19.57
CA SER A 218 -5.83 13.73 20.79
C SER A 218 -5.27 12.95 21.99
N MET A 219 -5.00 11.65 21.83
CA MET A 219 -4.39 10.82 22.87
C MET A 219 -2.99 11.32 23.26
N GLN A 220 -2.17 11.74 22.29
CA GLN A 220 -0.85 12.32 22.56
C GLN A 220 -0.94 13.61 23.39
N GLN A 221 -1.95 14.45 23.11
CA GLN A 221 -2.19 15.66 23.89
C GLN A 221 -2.63 15.34 25.33
N GLU A 222 -3.51 14.36 25.51
CA GLU A 222 -3.94 13.91 26.85
C GLU A 222 -2.76 13.34 27.66
N ILE A 223 -1.92 12.51 27.04
CA ILE A 223 -0.69 11.98 27.68
C ILE A 223 0.23 13.13 28.10
N LYS A 224 0.38 14.17 27.27
CA LYS A 224 1.21 15.34 27.59
C LYS A 224 0.66 16.10 28.80
N LEU A 225 -0.66 16.29 28.87
CA LEU A 225 -1.32 16.92 30.01
C LEU A 225 -1.14 16.10 31.29
N LYS A 226 -1.41 14.80 31.26
CA LYS A 226 -1.22 13.90 32.42
C LYS A 226 0.22 13.90 32.95
N LYS A 227 1.21 13.90 32.04
CA LYS A 227 2.63 14.05 32.41
C LYS A 227 2.90 15.37 33.11
N GLY A 228 2.32 16.47 32.63
CA GLY A 228 2.42 17.78 33.26
C GLY A 228 1.88 17.79 34.69
N TYR A 229 0.70 17.18 34.91
CA TYR A 229 0.11 17.05 36.25
C TYR A 229 0.98 16.23 37.20
N SER A 230 1.44 15.04 36.79
CA SER A 230 2.34 14.23 37.65
C SER A 230 3.65 14.95 37.97
N ILE A 231 4.22 15.73 37.04
CA ILE A 231 5.43 16.51 37.32
C ILE A 231 5.16 17.59 38.39
N ALA A 232 4.04 18.30 38.28
CA ALA A 232 3.65 19.32 39.25
C ALA A 232 3.36 18.73 40.63
N GLU A 233 2.62 17.62 40.69
CA GLU A 233 2.31 16.90 41.93
C GLU A 233 3.59 16.37 42.61
N ASN A 234 4.48 15.74 41.86
CA ASN A 234 5.77 15.27 42.39
C ASN A 234 6.64 16.41 42.92
N LYS A 235 6.58 17.60 42.29
CA LYS A 235 7.28 18.79 42.77
C LYS A 235 6.73 19.24 44.12
N LEU A 236 5.40 19.29 44.27
CA LEU A 236 4.73 19.68 45.50
C LEU A 236 5.03 18.70 46.64
N ILE A 237 4.95 17.39 46.38
CA ILE A 237 5.31 16.33 47.35
C ILE A 237 6.77 16.48 47.79
N LYS A 238 7.69 16.78 46.85
CA LYS A 238 9.11 16.98 47.17
C LYS A 238 9.33 18.21 48.07
N GLU A 239 8.61 19.31 47.82
CA GLU A 239 8.67 20.52 48.65
C GLU A 239 8.12 20.26 50.06
N GLU A 240 7.02 19.50 50.20
CA GLU A 240 6.49 19.09 51.51
C GLU A 240 7.44 18.16 52.26
N LEU A 241 8.07 17.20 51.57
CA LEU A 241 9.06 16.31 52.16
C LEU A 241 10.25 17.09 52.73
N GLN A 242 10.74 18.10 52.00
CA GLN A 242 11.81 18.98 52.46
C GLN A 242 11.42 19.77 53.72
N LYS A 243 10.18 20.29 53.78
CA LYS A 243 9.66 20.97 54.98
C LYS A 243 9.61 20.02 56.18
N CYS A 244 9.09 18.81 56.01
CA CYS A 244 9.05 17.80 57.07
C CYS A 244 10.45 17.42 57.57
N GLN A 245 11.42 17.28 56.67
CA GLN A 245 12.82 16.99 57.02
C GLN A 245 13.42 18.11 57.90
N ALA A 246 13.23 19.37 57.52
CA ALA A 246 13.70 20.51 58.31
C ALA A 246 13.05 20.57 59.71
N SER A 247 11.76 20.26 59.83
CA SER A 247 11.09 20.16 61.14
C SER A 247 11.66 19.03 61.99
N ILE A 248 11.94 17.86 61.42
CA ILE A 248 12.53 16.72 62.14
C ILE A 248 13.92 17.10 62.67
N GLU A 249 14.76 17.76 61.88
CA GLU A 249 16.08 18.22 62.32
C GLU A 249 16.00 19.21 63.47
N THR A 250 15.03 20.12 63.42
CA THR A 250 14.76 21.09 64.49
C THR A 250 14.39 20.38 65.79
N ILE A 251 13.44 19.44 65.74
CA ILE A 251 12.99 18.65 66.90
C ILE A 251 14.15 17.82 67.47
N LYS A 252 14.97 17.19 66.63
CA LYS A 252 16.15 16.42 67.05
C LYS A 252 17.13 17.30 67.83
N LYS A 253 17.36 18.53 67.37
CA LYS A 253 18.25 19.49 68.05
C LYS A 253 17.69 19.87 69.43
N GLU A 254 16.41 20.24 69.50
CA GLU A 254 15.74 20.57 70.76
C GLU A 254 15.77 19.42 71.78
N PHE A 255 15.56 18.18 71.32
CA PHE A 255 15.62 16.99 72.15
C PHE A 255 17.01 16.76 72.74
N ASN A 256 18.06 16.90 71.91
CA ASN A 256 19.45 16.77 72.36
C ASN A 256 19.82 17.86 73.37
N ASP A 257 19.39 19.10 73.15
CA ASP A 257 19.62 20.21 74.08
C ASP A 257 18.95 19.96 75.44
N LYS A 258 17.72 19.40 75.45
CA LYS A 258 17.03 19.00 76.68
C LYS A 258 17.78 17.89 77.43
N ASN A 259 18.19 16.83 76.73
CA ASN A 259 18.94 15.73 77.36
C ASN A 259 20.28 16.18 77.96
N ASN A 260 20.98 17.10 77.28
CA ASN A 260 22.24 17.65 77.79
C ASN A 260 22.03 18.52 79.04
N LYS A 261 20.90 19.24 79.14
CA LYS A 261 20.55 19.97 80.38
C LYS A 261 20.26 19.00 81.52
N THR A 262 19.48 17.95 81.29
CA THR A 262 19.15 16.94 82.31
C THR A 262 20.41 16.25 82.86
N ARG A 263 21.39 15.92 82.01
CA ARG A 263 22.67 15.32 82.43
C ARG A 263 23.54 16.23 83.30
N LYS A 264 23.36 17.55 83.27
CA LYS A 264 24.13 18.50 84.10
C LYS A 264 23.54 18.70 85.49
N THR A 265 22.29 18.30 85.70
CA THR A 265 21.56 18.44 86.97
C THR A 265 21.63 17.22 87.88
N TYR A 266 22.19 16.10 87.39
CA TYR A 266 22.50 14.90 88.18
C TYR A 266 24.01 14.81 88.37
#